data_AF-C7D5U0-F1
#
_entry.id   AF-C7D5U0-F1
#
_cell.length_a   1.000
_cell.length_b   1.000
_cell.length_c   1.000
_cell.angle_alpha   90.00
_cell.angle_beta   90.00
_cell.angle_gamma   90.00
#
_symmetry.space_group_name_H-M   'P 1'
#
loop_
_entity.id
_entity.type
_entity.pdbx_description
1 polymer ?
#
loop_
_entity_poly.entity_id
_entity_poly.type
_entity_poly.pdbx_seq_one_letter_code
_entity_poly.pdbx_strand_id
1 'polypeptide(L)' 'MTGYTILPVLGGSGRSGDWSRSGQMSPASGMVQFVCIIREDRLDALLDAAFAVVERHIGVVTITDCQVLRAERF' A
#
# COMPACT_ATOMS: atom_id res chain seq x y z
N MET A 1 -0.38 -12.34 7.13
CA MET A 1 0.15 -12.11 5.77
C MET A 1 1.26 -13.10 5.52
N THR A 2 1.19 -13.84 4.41
CA THR A 2 2.22 -14.80 3.99
C THR A 2 3.23 -14.20 3.02
N GLY A 3 2.91 -13.04 2.41
CA GLY A 3 3.82 -12.31 1.53
C GLY A 3 3.29 -10.91 1.17
N TYR A 4 4.18 -10.09 0.62
CA TYR A 4 3.87 -8.75 0.13
C TYR A 4 4.86 -8.33 -0.96
N THR A 5 4.47 -7.33 -1.73
CA THR A 5 5.29 -6.67 -2.75
C THR A 5 5.32 -5.17 -2.46
N ILE A 6 6.49 -4.55 -2.57
CA ILE A 6 6.66 -3.10 -2.43
C ILE A 6 7.09 -2.53 -3.78
N LEU A 7 6.35 -1.54 -4.27
CA LEU A 7 6.67 -0.81 -5.49
C LEU A 7 7.05 0.64 -5.14
N PRO A 8 8.09 1.20 -5.78
CA PRO A 8 8.40 2.61 -5.62
C PRO A 8 7.32 3.48 -6.28
N VAL A 9 6.82 4.49 -5.57
CA VAL A 9 6.00 5.54 -6.17
C VAL A 9 6.92 6.62 -6.74
N LEU A 10 6.76 6.92 -8.03
CA LEU A 10 7.58 7.93 -8.72
C LEU A 10 6.95 9.33 -8.62
N GLY A 11 5.63 9.38 -8.57
CA GLY A 11 4.84 10.59 -8.47
C GLY A 11 3.37 10.24 -8.25
N GLY A 12 2.57 11.24 -7.92
CA GLY A 12 1.13 11.11 -7.76
C GLY A 12 0.51 12.46 -7.45
N SER A 13 -0.80 12.58 -7.57
CA SER A 13 -1.52 13.80 -7.24
C SER A 13 -2.72 13.47 -6.36
N GLY A 14 -3.11 14.43 -5.54
CA GLY A 14 -4.27 14.29 -4.67
C GLY A 14 -4.80 15.64 -4.23
N ARG A 15 -5.67 15.63 -3.21
CA ARG A 15 -6.29 16.85 -2.67
C ARG A 15 -5.26 17.92 -2.25
N SER A 16 -4.08 17.49 -1.80
CA SER A 16 -3.01 18.38 -1.31
C SER A 16 -2.04 18.84 -2.42
N GLY A 17 -2.35 18.56 -3.69
CA GLY A 17 -1.50 18.89 -4.84
C GLY A 17 -0.69 17.70 -5.34
N ASP A 18 0.31 18.01 -6.15
CA ASP A 18 1.19 17.03 -6.77
C ASP A 18 2.34 16.65 -5.83
N TRP A 19 2.67 15.37 -5.81
CA TRP A 19 3.86 14.83 -5.19
C TRP A 19 4.73 14.18 -6.26
N SER A 20 6.04 14.44 -6.18
CA SER A 20 7.02 13.79 -7.04
C SER A 20 8.21 13.33 -6.21
N ARG A 21 8.76 12.18 -6.59
CA ARG A 21 10.03 11.70 -6.05
C ARG A 21 11.21 12.58 -6.48
N SER A 22 11.07 13.34 -7.57
CA SER A 22 12.12 14.24 -8.08
C SER A 22 12.47 15.30 -7.03
N GLY A 23 13.69 15.26 -6.50
CA GLY A 23 14.18 16.17 -5.46
C GLY A 23 14.44 15.52 -4.10
N GLN A 24 14.00 14.27 -3.88
CA GLN A 24 14.40 13.49 -2.71
C GLN A 24 15.82 12.94 -2.91
N MET A 25 16.74 13.26 -1.98
CA MET A 25 18.13 12.79 -2.04
C MET A 25 18.28 11.30 -1.70
N SER A 26 17.30 10.71 -1.00
CA SER A 26 17.33 9.33 -0.54
C SER A 26 16.05 8.57 -0.92
N PRO A 27 16.14 7.28 -1.29
CA PRO A 27 14.99 6.38 -1.42
C PRO A 27 14.21 6.18 -0.11
N ALA A 28 14.84 6.41 1.04
CA ALA A 28 14.26 6.08 2.36
C ALA A 28 13.06 6.95 2.75
N SER A 29 12.91 8.13 2.15
CA SER A 29 11.82 9.09 2.43
C SER A 29 10.76 9.15 1.33
N GLY A 30 10.82 8.27 0.33
CA GLY A 30 9.87 8.23 -0.77
C GLY A 30 8.56 7.53 -0.41
N MET A 31 7.48 7.87 -1.12
CA MET A 31 6.24 7.10 -1.04
C MET A 31 6.42 5.71 -1.69
N VAL A 32 5.71 4.73 -1.15
CA VAL A 32 5.71 3.35 -1.65
C VAL A 32 4.28 2.84 -1.79
N GLN A 33 4.09 1.92 -2.73
CA GLN A 33 2.87 1.14 -2.83
C GLN A 33 3.13 -0.24 -2.23
N PHE A 34 2.43 -0.54 -1.16
CA PHE A 34 2.42 -1.86 -0.53
C PHE A 34 1.27 -2.67 -1.11
N VAL A 35 1.57 -3.83 -1.69
CA VAL A 35 0.59 -4.74 -2.27
C VAL A 35 0.70 -6.07 -1.55
N CYS A 36 -0.42 -6.56 -1.03
CA CYS A 36 -0.50 -7.89 -0.44
C CYS A 36 -1.79 -8.57 -0.90
N ILE A 37 -1.75 -9.90 -0.91
CA ILE A 37 -2.93 -10.74 -1.08
C ILE A 37 -3.16 -11.44 0.25
N ILE A 38 -4.39 -11.40 0.71
CA ILE A 38 -4.80 -11.97 1.99
C ILE A 38 -6.07 -12.79 1.80
N ARG A 39 -6.34 -13.66 2.76
CA ARG A 39 -7.68 -14.22 2.93
C ARG A 39 -8.65 -13.18 3.47
N GLU A 40 -9.90 -13.32 3.09
CA GLU A 40 -10.98 -12.38 3.42
C GLU A 40 -11.16 -12.19 4.93
N ASP A 41 -11.03 -13.27 5.71
CA ASP A 41 -11.13 -13.26 7.17
C ASP A 41 -10.03 -12.44 7.88
N ARG A 42 -8.99 -12.01 7.14
CA ARG A 42 -7.91 -11.15 7.63
C ARG A 42 -8.08 -9.69 7.27
N LEU A 43 -9.11 -9.33 6.49
CA LEU A 43 -9.28 -7.98 5.94
C LEU A 43 -9.45 -6.93 7.02
N ASP A 44 -10.39 -7.12 7.95
CA ASP A 44 -10.71 -6.11 8.97
C ASP A 44 -9.49 -5.78 9.83
N ALA A 45 -8.79 -6.81 10.32
CA ALA A 45 -7.57 -6.63 11.12
C ALA A 45 -6.44 -5.92 10.33
N LEU A 46 -6.38 -6.12 9.00
CA LEU A 46 -5.42 -5.40 8.16
C LEU A 46 -5.83 -3.92 7.99
N LEU A 47 -7.11 -3.65 7.80
CA LEU A 47 -7.63 -2.29 7.63
C LEU A 47 -7.43 -1.46 8.88
N ASP A 48 -7.69 -2.01 10.07
CA ASP A 48 -7.45 -1.34 11.34
C ASP A 48 -5.97 -0.88 11.46
N ALA A 49 -5.04 -1.79 11.13
CA ALA A 49 -3.61 -1.49 11.16
C ALA A 49 -3.20 -0.47 10.09
N ALA A 50 -3.76 -0.58 8.88
CA ALA A 50 -3.46 0.34 7.79
C ALA A 50 -4.00 1.75 8.06
N PHE A 51 -5.21 1.87 8.61
CA PHE A 51 -5.81 3.17 8.92
C PHE A 51 -5.03 3.92 10.00
N ALA A 52 -4.52 3.22 11.02
CA ALA A 52 -3.64 3.84 12.02
C ALA A 52 -2.37 4.51 11.41
N VAL A 53 -1.92 4.03 10.24
CA VAL A 53 -0.78 4.60 9.52
C VAL A 53 -1.21 5.74 8.60
N VAL A 54 -2.25 5.51 7.77
CA VAL A 54 -2.70 6.46 6.75
C VAL A 54 -3.37 7.69 7.37
N GLU A 55 -3.97 7.60 8.56
CA GLU A 55 -4.57 8.76 9.24
C GLU A 55 -3.56 9.91 9.46
N ARG A 56 -2.28 9.58 9.61
CA ARG A 56 -1.20 10.56 9.87
C ARG A 56 -0.42 10.98 8.62
N HIS A 57 -0.66 10.35 7.48
CA HIS A 57 0.18 10.49 6.28
C HIS A 57 -0.65 10.61 4.99
N ILE A 58 -0.04 11.14 3.94
CA ILE A 58 -0.64 11.11 2.60
C ILE A 58 -0.69 9.66 2.14
N GLY A 59 -1.88 9.17 1.78
CA GLY A 59 -2.03 7.82 1.27
C GLY A 59 -3.46 7.50 0.86
N VAL A 60 -3.61 6.38 0.16
CA VAL A 60 -4.89 5.77 -0.21
C VAL A 60 -4.81 4.27 0.07
N VAL A 61 -5.95 3.66 0.36
CA VAL A 61 -6.08 2.21 0.48
C VAL A 61 -7.04 1.73 -0.61
N THR A 62 -6.60 0.76 -1.40
CA THR A 62 -7.42 0.11 -2.43
C THR A 62 -7.60 -1.35 -2.08
N ILE A 63 -8.84 -1.82 -2.10
CA ILE A 63 -9.21 -3.22 -1.88
C ILE A 63 -9.86 -3.70 -3.18
N THR A 64 -9.45 -4.85 -3.67
CA THR A 64 -10.02 -5.48 -4.86
C THR A 64 -10.02 -6.98 -4.70
N ASP A 65 -11.07 -7.63 -5.20
CA ASP A 65 -11.09 -9.08 -5.32
C ASP A 65 -10.16 -9.51 -6.46
N CYS A 66 -9.49 -10.65 -6.28
CA CYS A 66 -8.63 -11.24 -7.30
C CYS A 66 -8.65 -12.77 -7.24
N GLN A 67 -8.37 -13.42 -8.36
CA GLN A 67 -8.18 -14.86 -8.44
C GLN A 67 -6.69 -15.18 -8.36
N VAL A 68 -6.32 -16.14 -7.51
CA VAL A 68 -4.92 -16.57 -7.35
C VAL A 68 -4.74 -18.02 -7.75
N LEU A 69 -3.61 -18.32 -8.40
CA LEU A 69 -3.12 -19.67 -8.56
C LEU A 69 -2.44 -20.10 -7.25
N ARG A 70 -2.71 -21.32 -6.78
CA ARG A 70 -2.16 -21.87 -5.52
C ARG A 70 -2.56 -21.07 -4.27
N ALA A 71 -3.87 -20.97 -4.03
CA ALA A 71 -4.45 -20.26 -2.89
C ALA A 71 -3.93 -20.73 -1.52
N GLU A 72 -3.44 -21.96 -1.41
CA GLU A 72 -2.84 -22.50 -0.19
C GLU A 72 -1.58 -21.76 0.29
N ARG A 73 -0.96 -20.94 -0.58
CA ARG A 73 0.21 -20.12 -0.22
C ARG A 73 -0.16 -18.74 0.37
N PHE A 74 -1.44 -18.40 0.42
CA PHE A 74 -1.97 -17.10 0.84
C PHE A 74 -2.85 -17.20 2.10
#